data_AF-A0A8B6FGX1-F1
#
_entry.id   AF-A0A8B6FGX1-F1
#
_cell.length_a   1.000
_cell.length_b   1.000
_cell.length_c   1.000
_cell.angle_alpha   90.00
_cell.angle_beta   90.00
_cell.angle_gamma   90.00
#
_symmetry.space_group_name_H-M   'P 1'
#
loop_
_entity.id
_entity.type
_entity.pdbx_description
1 polymer ?
#
loop_
_entity_poly.entity_id
_entity_poly.type
_entity_poly.pdbx_seq_one_letter_code
_entity_poly.pdbx_strand_id
1 'polypeptide(L)'
;MHNDAHGKPLAKPPKSITKESQILGSRLLREGQIRHLEVLSLDLLSNGINSLHQMGAVRKEKRDNQTYMFPNTVKLTAVCSEIEKYIDVPHIPEAIINVSSKTVTINAKL
;
A
#
# COMPACT_ATOMS: atom_id res chain seq x y z
N MET A 1 -28.42 1.38 0.61
CA MET A 1 -27.94 2.07 -0.61
C MET A 1 -26.48 1.67 -0.80
N HIS A 2 -26.25 0.73 -1.71
CA HIS A 2 -24.98 0.04 -1.94
C HIS A 2 -24.62 0.20 -3.42
N ASN A 3 -23.30 0.25 -3.69
CA ASN A 3 -22.63 0.35 -4.99
C ASN A 3 -22.48 1.76 -5.56
N ASP A 4 -21.31 2.35 -5.31
CA ASP A 4 -20.51 3.10 -6.29
C ASP A 4 -19.08 3.29 -5.75
N ALA A 5 -18.26 2.24 -5.86
CA ALA A 5 -16.82 2.32 -5.65
C ALA A 5 -16.10 1.78 -6.89
N HIS A 6 -16.29 2.48 -8.01
CA HIS A 6 -15.47 2.33 -9.20
C HIS A 6 -14.00 2.59 -8.86
N GLY A 7 -13.22 1.54 -8.56
CA GLY A 7 -11.75 1.48 -8.67
C GLY A 7 -10.91 2.53 -7.93
N LYS A 8 -11.51 3.50 -7.21
CA LYS A 8 -10.80 4.56 -6.49
C LYS A 8 -10.32 4.00 -5.15
N PRO A 9 -9.02 4.08 -4.83
CA PRO A 9 -8.53 3.52 -3.60
C PRO A 9 -9.19 4.19 -2.40
N LEU A 10 -9.71 3.36 -1.50
CA LEU A 10 -10.50 3.80 -0.35
C LEU A 10 -9.61 4.58 0.62
N ALA A 11 -10.16 5.66 1.19
CA ALA A 11 -9.49 6.41 2.23
C ALA A 11 -9.32 5.57 3.50
N LYS A 12 -8.14 5.63 4.11
CA LYS A 12 -7.82 4.81 5.29
C LYS A 12 -7.19 5.65 6.40
N PRO A 13 -7.41 5.31 7.68
CA PRO A 13 -6.66 5.91 8.78
C PRO A 13 -5.15 5.59 8.64
N PRO A 14 -4.24 6.52 9.02
CA PRO A 14 -2.80 6.28 8.95
C PRO A 14 -2.37 4.99 9.65
N LYS A 15 -2.94 4.69 10.82
CA LYS A 15 -2.67 3.44 11.56
C LYS A 15 -3.02 2.18 10.77
N SER A 16 -4.09 2.20 9.97
CA SER A 16 -4.46 1.07 9.12
C SER A 16 -3.45 0.86 8.01
N ILE A 17 -3.01 1.96 7.37
CA ILE A 17 -2.00 1.93 6.32
C ILE A 17 -0.70 1.34 6.86
N THR A 18 -0.19 1.88 7.97
CA THR A 18 1.04 1.38 8.60
C THR A 18 0.93 -0.10 8.97
N LYS A 19 -0.19 -0.53 9.55
CA LYS A 19 -0.42 -1.95 9.90
C LYS A 19 -0.41 -2.85 8.67
N GLU A 20 -1.11 -2.46 7.61
CA GLU A 20 -1.13 -3.22 6.34
C GLU A 20 0.26 -3.29 5.71
N SER A 21 1.01 -2.20 5.71
CA SER A 21 2.40 -2.17 5.25
C SER A 21 3.31 -3.09 6.07
N GLN A 22 3.16 -3.14 7.40
CA GLN A 22 3.92 -4.06 8.25
C GLN A 22 3.55 -5.53 7.99
N ILE A 23 2.26 -5.83 7.77
CA ILE A 23 1.82 -7.19 7.42
C ILE A 23 2.46 -7.63 6.10
N LEU A 24 2.43 -6.76 5.08
CA LEU A 24 3.06 -7.02 3.80
C LEU A 24 4.58 -7.17 3.94
N GLY A 25 5.25 -6.25 4.64
CA GLY A 25 6.70 -6.33 4.88
C GLY A 25 7.10 -7.61 5.61
N SER A 26 6.34 -8.03 6.61
CA SER A 26 6.57 -9.28 7.35
C SER A 26 6.40 -10.51 6.46
N ARG A 27 5.42 -10.49 5.55
CA ARG A 27 5.25 -11.54 4.55
C ARG A 27 6.46 -11.60 3.60
N LEU A 28 6.86 -10.47 3.01
CA LEU A 28 7.99 -10.40 2.08
C LEU A 28 9.32 -10.83 2.75
N LEU A 29 9.52 -10.51 4.03
CA LEU A 29 10.66 -10.98 4.82
C LEU A 29 10.65 -12.50 4.99
N ARG A 30 9.49 -13.10 5.31
CA ARG A 30 9.35 -14.55 5.46
C ARG A 30 9.54 -15.30 4.14
N GLU A 31 9.12 -14.70 3.04
CA GLU A 31 9.28 -15.25 1.68
C GLU A 31 10.69 -14.99 1.11
N GLY A 32 11.58 -14.33 1.86
CA GLY A 32 12.94 -14.02 1.43
C GLY A 32 13.05 -12.99 0.30
N GLN A 33 11.93 -12.33 -0.05
CA GLN A 33 11.86 -11.32 -1.11
C GLN A 33 12.57 -10.02 -0.72
N ILE A 34 12.62 -9.73 0.58
CA ILE A 34 13.41 -8.63 1.16
C ILE A 34 14.18 -9.16 2.37
N ARG A 35 15.31 -8.50 2.70
CA ARG A 35 16.18 -8.87 3.84
C ARG A 35 16.27 -7.78 4.91
N HIS A 36 15.71 -6.61 4.61
CA HIS A 36 15.79 -5.39 5.38
C HIS A 36 14.70 -5.36 6.46
N LEU A 37 15.05 -5.58 7.73
CA LEU A 37 14.09 -5.60 8.84
C LEU A 37 13.51 -4.21 9.15
N GLU A 38 14.24 -3.16 8.80
CA GLU A 38 13.86 -1.76 8.98
C GLU A 38 12.54 -1.39 8.29
N VAL A 39 12.10 -2.17 7.29
CA VAL A 39 10.80 -2.01 6.63
C VAL A 39 9.60 -2.18 7.58
N LEU A 40 9.81 -2.81 8.74
CA LEU A 40 8.81 -2.96 9.80
C LEU A 40 8.79 -1.78 10.78
N SER A 41 9.73 -0.84 10.68
CA SER A 41 9.83 0.30 11.59
C SER A 41 8.62 1.23 11.46
N LEU A 42 7.95 1.47 12.59
CA LEU A 42 6.83 2.41 12.66
C LEU A 42 7.27 3.84 12.32
N ASP A 43 8.49 4.22 12.69
CA ASP A 43 9.03 5.55 12.41
C ASP A 43 9.27 5.71 10.90
N LEU A 44 9.87 4.70 10.26
CA LEU A 44 10.11 4.71 8.82
C LEU A 44 8.80 4.80 8.04
N LEU A 45 7.81 3.98 8.41
CA LEU A 45 6.49 3.98 7.75
C LEU A 45 5.72 5.28 8.00
N SER A 46 5.78 5.82 9.21
CA SER A 46 5.13 7.11 9.54
C SER A 46 5.77 8.28 8.78
N ASN A 47 7.10 8.28 8.69
CA ASN A 47 7.86 9.25 7.90
C ASN A 47 7.51 9.13 6.41
N GLY A 48 7.45 7.90 5.87
CA GLY A 48 7.05 7.66 4.49
C GLY A 48 5.65 8.22 4.17
N ILE A 49 4.67 7.95 5.04
CA ILE A 49 3.31 8.50 4.89
C ILE A 49 3.33 10.04 4.95
N ASN A 50 4.13 10.62 5.84
CA ASN A 50 4.23 12.08 5.92
C ASN A 50 4.88 12.68 4.68
N SER A 51 5.92 12.06 4.13
CA SER A 51 6.55 12.47 2.87
C SER A 51 5.57 12.42 1.70
N LEU A 52 4.80 11.33 1.57
CA LEU A 52 3.75 11.22 0.56
C LEU A 52 2.68 12.32 0.70
N HIS A 53 2.38 12.74 1.92
CA HIS A 53 1.50 13.87 2.16
C HIS A 53 2.11 15.20 1.69
N GLN A 54 3.38 15.47 2.00
CA GLN A 54 4.08 16.69 1.58
C GLN A 54 4.22 16.77 0.04
N MET A 55 4.37 15.63 -0.64
CA MET A 55 4.39 15.56 -2.11
C MET A 55 2.98 15.74 -2.74
N GLY A 56 1.93 15.80 -1.92
CA GLY A 56 0.54 15.84 -2.36
C GLY A 56 0.06 14.54 -3.00
N ALA A 57 0.81 13.44 -2.84
CA ALA A 57 0.41 12.10 -3.26
C ALA A 57 -0.68 11.52 -2.33
N VAL A 58 -0.76 12.03 -1.09
CA VAL A 58 -1.83 11.70 -0.14
C VAL A 58 -2.38 12.98 0.49
N ARG A 59 -3.71 13.13 0.50
CA ARG A 59 -4.39 14.22 1.22
C ARG A 59 -4.84 13.75 2.60
N LYS A 60 -4.57 14.56 3.63
CA LYS A 60 -5.09 14.35 4.99
C LYS A 60 -6.44 15.05 5.12
N GLU A 61 -7.43 14.37 5.68
CA GLU A 61 -8.74 14.95 6.00
C GLU A 61 -9.19 14.42 7.36
N LYS A 62 -9.85 15.26 8.17
CA LYS A 62 -10.45 14.84 9.43
C LYS A 62 -11.94 14.61 9.23
N ARG A 63 -12.44 13.45 9.64
CA ARG A 63 -13.86 13.09 9.68
C ARG A 63 -14.16 12.47 11.04
N ASP A 64 -15.19 12.95 11.73
CA ASP A 64 -15.61 12.42 13.04
C ASP A 64 -14.46 12.28 14.04
N ASN A 65 -13.62 13.33 14.13
CA ASN A 65 -12.42 13.38 14.97
C ASN A 65 -11.32 12.35 14.63
N GLN A 66 -11.45 11.61 13.54
CA GLN A 66 -10.46 10.67 13.03
C GLN A 66 -9.79 11.21 11.76
N THR A 67 -8.47 11.02 11.65
CA THR A 67 -7.70 11.41 10.46
C THR A 67 -7.72 10.29 9.44
N TYR A 68 -8.02 10.64 8.19
CA TYR A 68 -8.02 9.76 7.04
C TYR A 68 -7.05 10.26 5.98
N MET A 69 -6.48 9.32 5.25
CA MET A 69 -5.54 9.53 4.17
C MET A 69 -6.22 9.16 2.84
N PHE A 70 -6.28 10.13 1.94
CA PHE A 70 -6.89 10.02 0.62
C PHE A 70 -5.80 9.96 -0.44
N PRO A 71 -5.64 8.83 -1.13
CA PRO A 71 -4.60 8.69 -2.16
C PRO A 71 -4.96 9.49 -3.41
N ASN A 72 -3.97 10.20 -3.94
CA ASN A 72 -3.99 10.72 -5.32
C ASN A 72 -3.26 9.69 -6.20
N THR A 73 -4.02 8.84 -6.88
CA THR A 73 -3.48 7.72 -7.67
C THR A 73 -2.49 8.17 -8.73
N VAL A 74 -2.78 9.25 -9.45
CA VAL A 74 -1.90 9.76 -10.50
C VAL A 74 -0.52 10.13 -9.93
N LYS A 75 -0.51 10.88 -8.82
CA LYS A 75 0.74 11.28 -8.16
C LYS A 75 1.45 10.09 -7.51
N LEU A 76 0.72 9.17 -6.89
CA LEU A 76 1.31 7.96 -6.29
C LEU A 76 1.97 7.08 -7.35
N THR A 77 1.31 6.83 -8.48
CA THR A 77 1.90 6.08 -9.59
C THR A 77 3.16 6.75 -10.12
N ALA A 78 3.17 8.08 -10.26
CA ALA A 78 4.36 8.81 -10.66
C ALA A 78 5.50 8.66 -9.62
N VAL A 79 5.19 8.79 -8.32
CA VAL A 79 6.19 8.61 -7.25
C VAL A 79 6.76 7.18 -7.27
N CYS A 80 5.92 6.15 -7.39
CA CYS A 80 6.41 4.76 -7.50
C CYS A 80 7.29 4.57 -8.72
N SER A 81 6.87 5.09 -9.89
CA SER A 81 7.63 4.98 -11.14
C SER A 81 8.99 5.67 -11.06
N GLU A 82 9.11 6.79 -10.34
CA GLU A 82 10.40 7.44 -10.13
C GLU A 82 11.29 6.67 -9.15
N ILE A 83 10.71 6.12 -8.07
CA ILE A 83 11.45 5.31 -7.08
C ILE A 83 11.99 4.02 -7.72
N GLU A 84 11.18 3.34 -8.53
CA GLU A 84 11.53 2.10 -9.25
C GLU A 84 12.75 2.25 -10.17
N LYS A 85 13.12 3.47 -10.58
CA LYS A 85 14.35 3.71 -11.36
C LYS A 85 15.63 3.57 -10.54
N TYR A 86 15.53 3.71 -9.21
CA TYR A 86 16.69 3.76 -8.31
C TYR A 86 16.76 2.58 -7.34
N ILE A 87 15.65 1.85 -7.15
CA ILE A 87 15.60 0.68 -6.28
C ILE A 87 14.98 -0.50 -7.01
N ASP A 88 15.45 -1.69 -6.68
CA ASP A 88 14.79 -2.92 -7.09
C ASP A 88 13.56 -3.14 -6.20
N VAL A 89 12.38 -3.16 -6.80
CA VAL A 89 11.11 -3.32 -6.09
C VAL A 89 10.72 -4.79 -6.11
N PRO A 90 10.57 -5.45 -4.94
CA PRO A 90 10.18 -6.86 -4.89
C PRO A 90 8.80 -7.04 -5.53
N HIS A 91 8.69 -8.06 -6.38
CA HIS A 91 7.42 -8.39 -7.00
C HIS A 91 6.42 -8.90 -5.96
N ILE A 92 5.29 -8.20 -5.81
CA ILE A 92 4.20 -8.66 -4.96
C ILE A 92 3.31 -9.57 -5.82
N PRO A 93 3.20 -10.89 -5.53
CA PRO A 93 2.37 -11.78 -6.32
C PRO A 93 0.90 -11.34 -6.23
N GLU A 94 0.32 -11.02 -7.38
CA GLU A 94 -1.08 -10.64 -7.49
C GLU A 94 -1.96 -11.86 -7.15
N ALA A 95 -2.84 -11.68 -6.15
CA ALA A 95 -3.91 -12.64 -5.90
C ALA A 95 -5.02 -12.39 -6.91
N ILE A 96 -5.16 -13.27 -7.91
CA ILE A 96 -6.31 -13.23 -8.81
C ILE A 96 -7.48 -13.87 -8.08
N ILE A 97 -8.43 -13.06 -7.63
CA ILE A 97 -9.69 -13.52 -7.05
C ILE A 97 -10.66 -13.74 -8.21
N ASN A 98 -10.83 -15.00 -8.63
CA ASN A 98 -11.84 -15.32 -9.62
C ASN A 98 -13.20 -15.42 -8.91
N VAL A 99 -13.95 -14.32 -8.93
CA VAL A 99 -15.25 -14.18 -8.25
C VAL A 99 -16.28 -15.16 -8.82
N SER A 100 -16.14 -15.59 -10.07
CA SER A 100 -17.05 -16.55 -10.72
C SER A 100 -16.90 -17.97 -10.19
N SER A 101 -15.68 -18.39 -9.84
CA SER A 101 -15.38 -19.76 -9.43
C SER A 101 -15.16 -19.91 -7.91
N LYS A 102 -15.27 -18.81 -7.15
CA LYS A 102 -14.88 -18.74 -5.72
C LYS A 102 -13.47 -19.30 -5.47
N THR A 103 -12.58 -19.19 -6.44
CA THR A 103 -11.21 -19.73 -6.36
C THR A 103 -10.22 -18.57 -6.30
N VAL A 104 -9.28 -18.66 -5.37
CA VAL A 104 -8.14 -17.73 -5.28
C VAL A 104 -6.96 -18.41 -5.96
N THR A 105 -6.54 -17.88 -7.11
CA THR A 105 -5.33 -18.35 -7.79
C THR A 105 -4.17 -17.45 -7.40
N ILE A 106 -3.21 -18.01 -6.67
CA ILE A 106 -1.96 -17.34 -6.33
C ILE A 106 -0.97 -17.67 -7.45
N ASN A 107 -0.71 -16.71 -8.33
CA ASN A 107 0.37 -16.84 -9.30
C ASN A 107 1.71 -16.57 -8.59
N ALA A 108 2.22 -17.58 -7.92
CA ALA A 108 3.62 -17.60 -7.51
C ALA A 108 4.44 -18.10 -8.72
N LYS A 109 5.23 -17.22 -9.34
CA LYS A 109 6.32 -17.71 -10.21
C LYS A 109 7.33 -18.41 -9.30
N LEU A 110 7.50 -19.72 -9.50
CA LEU A 110 8.57 -20.54 -8.92
C LEU A 110 9.92 -20.12 -9.51
#